data_AF-A0A6P0WLY0-F1
#
_entry.id   AF-A0A6P0WLY0-F1
#
_cell.length_a   1.000
_cell.length_b   1.000
_cell.length_c   1.000
_cell.angle_alpha   90.00
_cell.angle_beta   90.00
_cell.angle_gamma   90.00
#
_symmetry.space_group_name_H-M   'P 1'
#
loop_
_entity.id
_entity.type
_entity.pdbx_description
1 polymer ?
#
loop_
_entity_poly.entity_id
_entity_poly.type
_entity_poly.pdbx_seq_one_letter_code
_entity_poly.pdbx_strand_id
1 'polypeptide(L)'
;PAHYKLKKAELVEQSWKELENARAYLQADEVERSEGKKALLELKKNDRYKTSSIEVATKTYEKLREIAKKSKDLAEMKEKINPLIAGVARAEMASYNIMTVIKSRRTDIKDALYQMVASEIRELKELMSVLVSYFYSQLLSFQRDDSIEISKTYKKGVKGKNQDKASINIGRLVNDCRDTLNKVIDGEEPHWAKVSIAFALGTGRRMVEVHVLGQFKVTGEYQLHFSGQAKTRGAEGAKEEYDIPTLFPASQLIAALEYLEKKERRLDAEIQKRDRLATNRAFGMALSRAMSK
;
A
#
# COMPACT_ATOMS: atom_id res chain seq x y z
N PRO A 1 50.81 -3.11 8.00
CA PRO A 1 50.64 -3.17 6.53
C PRO A 1 50.88 -4.60 6.00
N ALA A 2 49.88 -5.47 6.12
CA ALA A 2 49.93 -6.83 5.57
C ALA A 2 49.32 -6.79 4.16
N HIS A 3 50.16 -6.62 3.14
CA HIS A 3 49.75 -6.77 1.75
C HIS A 3 49.41 -8.23 1.49
N TYR A 4 48.12 -8.50 1.28
CA TYR A 4 47.61 -9.80 0.89
C TYR A 4 48.07 -10.09 -0.56
N LYS A 5 49.22 -10.77 -0.72
CA LYS A 5 49.66 -11.30 -2.02
C LYS A 5 48.91 -12.60 -2.28
N LEU A 6 47.65 -12.51 -2.68
CA LEU A 6 46.97 -13.64 -3.31
C LEU A 6 47.78 -14.05 -4.53
N LYS A 7 48.02 -15.35 -4.70
CA LYS A 7 48.64 -15.85 -5.92
C LYS A 7 47.70 -15.52 -7.08
N LYS A 8 48.25 -15.20 -8.25
CA LYS A 8 47.48 -14.82 -9.45
C LYS A 8 46.28 -15.74 -9.72
N ALA A 9 46.42 -17.04 -9.43
CA ALA A 9 45.36 -18.04 -9.54
C ALA A 9 44.18 -17.79 -8.57
N GLU A 10 44.45 -17.51 -7.30
CA GLU A 10 43.42 -17.26 -6.27
C GLU A 10 42.67 -15.95 -6.53
N LEU A 11 43.38 -14.95 -7.07
CA LEU A 11 42.81 -13.66 -7.49
C LEU A 11 41.82 -13.84 -8.66
N VAL A 12 42.20 -14.66 -9.65
CA VAL A 12 41.33 -15.00 -10.79
C VAL A 12 40.11 -15.78 -10.32
N GLU A 13 40.27 -16.73 -9.39
CA GLU A 13 39.16 -17.52 -8.85
C GLU A 13 38.18 -16.66 -8.02
N GLN A 14 38.69 -15.72 -7.21
CA GLN A 14 37.84 -14.74 -6.51
C GLN A 14 37.09 -13.84 -7.49
N SER A 15 37.76 -13.31 -8.52
CA SER A 15 37.10 -12.48 -9.53
C SER A 15 36.01 -13.25 -10.29
N TRP A 16 36.24 -14.52 -10.61
CA TRP A 16 35.23 -15.38 -11.22
C TRP A 16 34.02 -15.59 -10.31
N LYS A 17 34.25 -15.84 -9.03
CA LYS A 17 33.18 -16.02 -8.03
C LYS A 17 32.35 -14.75 -7.83
N GLU A 18 33.00 -13.58 -7.79
CA GLU A 18 32.29 -12.30 -7.73
C GLU A 18 31.49 -12.03 -9.00
N LEU A 19 32.01 -12.40 -10.17
CA LEU A 19 31.34 -12.24 -11.46
C LEU A 19 30.12 -13.17 -11.59
N GLU A 20 30.20 -14.41 -11.10
CA GLU A 20 29.06 -15.31 -10.99
C GLU A 20 27.99 -14.79 -10.02
N ASN A 21 28.40 -14.27 -8.85
CA ASN A 21 27.47 -13.65 -7.91
C ASN A 21 26.76 -12.45 -8.56
N ALA A 22 27.49 -11.57 -9.25
CA ALA A 22 26.92 -10.42 -9.95
C ALA A 22 25.92 -10.84 -11.04
N ARG A 23 26.23 -11.89 -11.81
CA ARG A 23 25.30 -12.48 -12.79
C ARG A 23 24.04 -13.05 -12.15
N ALA A 24 24.18 -13.76 -11.03
CA ALA A 24 23.05 -14.29 -10.28
C ALA A 24 22.16 -13.16 -9.74
N TYR A 25 22.75 -12.06 -9.26
CA TYR A 25 22.00 -10.87 -8.85
C TYR A 25 21.26 -10.19 -10.00
N LEU A 26 21.91 -10.05 -11.17
CA LEU A 26 21.28 -9.47 -12.35
C LEU A 26 20.11 -10.32 -12.84
N GLN A 27 20.27 -11.64 -12.92
CA GLN A 27 19.17 -12.55 -13.27
C GLN A 27 18.02 -12.47 -12.26
N ALA A 28 18.31 -12.40 -10.96
CA ALA A 28 17.28 -12.24 -9.94
C ALA A 28 16.53 -10.90 -10.08
N ASP A 29 17.23 -9.79 -10.32
CA ASP A 29 16.58 -8.48 -10.53
C ASP A 29 15.79 -8.45 -11.85
N GLU A 30 16.26 -9.11 -12.92
CA GLU A 30 15.50 -9.25 -14.18
C GLU A 30 14.23 -10.07 -13.99
N VAL A 31 14.29 -11.19 -13.24
CA VAL A 31 13.12 -11.98 -12.89
C VAL A 31 12.15 -11.12 -12.06
N GLU A 32 12.62 -10.43 -11.02
CA GLU A 32 11.79 -9.53 -10.20
C GLU A 32 11.22 -8.34 -11.00
N ARG A 33 11.95 -7.79 -11.97
CA ARG A 33 11.44 -6.76 -12.89
C ARG A 33 10.37 -7.34 -13.80
N SER A 34 10.57 -8.53 -14.34
CA SER A 34 9.60 -9.20 -15.19
C SER A 34 8.34 -9.58 -14.41
N GLU A 35 8.49 -10.04 -13.17
CA GLU A 35 7.40 -10.31 -12.24
C GLU A 35 6.70 -9.03 -11.82
N GLY A 36 7.44 -7.95 -11.57
CA GLY A 36 6.88 -6.62 -11.28
C GLY A 36 6.10 -6.06 -12.48
N LYS A 37 6.64 -6.17 -13.69
CA LYS A 37 5.97 -5.77 -14.95
C LYS A 37 4.77 -6.66 -15.27
N LYS A 38 4.86 -7.98 -15.05
CA LYS A 38 3.72 -8.91 -15.14
C LYS A 38 2.67 -8.59 -14.10
N ALA A 39 3.05 -8.34 -12.85
CA ALA A 39 2.13 -7.92 -11.79
C ALA A 39 1.48 -6.57 -12.12
N LEU A 40 2.20 -5.63 -12.76
CA LEU A 40 1.70 -4.35 -13.30
C LEU A 40 0.76 -4.53 -14.51
N LEU A 41 1.00 -5.52 -15.36
CA LEU A 41 0.14 -5.88 -16.48
C LEU A 41 -1.11 -6.64 -16.02
N GLU A 42 -0.98 -7.53 -15.04
CA GLU A 42 -2.07 -8.20 -14.33
C GLU A 42 -2.86 -7.23 -13.46
N LEU A 43 -2.22 -6.17 -12.94
CA LEU A 43 -2.85 -5.02 -12.29
C LEU A 43 -3.87 -4.33 -13.21
N LYS A 44 -3.65 -4.34 -14.54
CA LYS A 44 -4.63 -3.84 -15.53
C LYS A 44 -5.79 -4.80 -15.78
N LYS A 45 -5.68 -6.08 -15.37
CA LYS A 45 -6.68 -7.13 -15.63
C LYS A 45 -7.41 -7.65 -14.39
N ASN A 46 -6.85 -7.51 -13.19
CA ASN A 46 -7.35 -8.15 -11.98
C ASN A 46 -7.97 -7.15 -11.00
N ASP A 47 -9.27 -6.98 -11.13
CA ASP A 47 -10.14 -6.31 -10.17
C ASP A 47 -10.24 -7.19 -8.91
N ARG A 48 -9.67 -6.72 -7.81
CA ARG A 48 -8.93 -7.57 -6.85
C ARG A 48 -9.72 -8.07 -5.64
N TYR A 49 -10.97 -8.36 -5.89
CA TYR A 49 -11.87 -8.82 -4.86
C TYR A 49 -12.40 -10.18 -5.26
N LYS A 50 -12.73 -11.04 -4.29
CA LYS A 50 -13.42 -12.32 -4.58
C LYS A 50 -14.71 -12.06 -5.39
N THR A 51 -15.26 -10.85 -5.23
CA THR A 51 -16.27 -10.20 -6.07
C THR A 51 -15.96 -8.71 -6.13
N SER A 52 -15.80 -8.14 -7.34
CA SER A 52 -15.43 -6.71 -7.51
C SER A 52 -16.37 -5.79 -6.72
N SER A 53 -15.85 -4.72 -6.10
CA SER A 53 -16.72 -3.73 -5.43
C SER A 53 -17.70 -3.11 -6.42
N ILE A 54 -17.29 -2.97 -7.69
CA ILE A 54 -18.14 -2.51 -8.78
C ILE A 54 -19.23 -3.56 -9.04
N GLU A 55 -18.88 -4.84 -9.12
CA GLU A 55 -19.85 -5.92 -9.34
C GLU A 55 -20.89 -6.00 -8.20
N VAL A 56 -20.45 -5.87 -6.94
CA VAL A 56 -21.35 -5.81 -5.78
C VAL A 56 -22.25 -4.57 -5.87
N ALA A 57 -21.68 -3.41 -6.22
CA ALA A 57 -22.44 -2.18 -6.41
C ALA A 57 -23.47 -2.32 -7.54
N THR A 58 -23.12 -2.90 -8.69
CA THR A 58 -24.02 -3.12 -9.83
C THR A 58 -25.20 -4.00 -9.44
N LYS A 59 -24.94 -5.17 -8.84
CA LYS A 59 -25.99 -6.10 -8.38
C LYS A 59 -26.88 -5.46 -7.32
N THR A 60 -26.30 -4.64 -6.45
CA THR A 60 -27.05 -3.91 -5.41
C THR A 60 -27.92 -2.84 -6.07
N TYR A 61 -27.38 -2.07 -7.01
CA TYR A 61 -28.07 -1.00 -7.72
C TYR A 61 -29.25 -1.52 -8.54
N GLU A 62 -29.07 -2.62 -9.27
CA GLU A 62 -30.14 -3.28 -10.01
C GLU A 62 -31.30 -3.67 -9.09
N LYS A 63 -31.00 -4.28 -7.94
CA LYS A 63 -32.02 -4.65 -6.95
C LYS A 63 -32.69 -3.43 -6.33
N LEU A 64 -31.95 -2.35 -6.04
CA LEU A 64 -32.53 -1.09 -5.56
C LEU A 64 -33.50 -0.52 -6.60
N ARG A 65 -33.15 -0.58 -7.89
CA ARG A 65 -34.00 -0.13 -9.00
C ARG A 65 -35.25 -0.99 -9.15
N GLU A 66 -35.13 -2.31 -8.99
CA GLU A 66 -36.29 -3.21 -8.97
C GLU A 66 -37.23 -2.91 -7.81
N ILE A 67 -36.69 -2.68 -6.61
CA ILE A 67 -37.46 -2.31 -5.42
C ILE A 67 -38.18 -0.97 -5.65
N ALA A 68 -37.49 0.02 -6.22
CA ALA A 68 -38.07 1.32 -6.54
C ALA A 68 -39.23 1.21 -7.54
N LYS A 69 -39.13 0.31 -8.54
CA LYS A 69 -40.20 0.08 -9.52
C LYS A 69 -41.43 -0.64 -8.95
N LYS A 70 -41.22 -1.56 -8.00
CA LYS A 70 -42.27 -2.44 -7.46
C LYS A 70 -42.97 -1.90 -6.22
N SER A 71 -42.44 -0.86 -5.60
CA SER A 71 -42.94 -0.34 -4.32
C SER A 71 -43.76 0.93 -4.53
N LYS A 72 -44.80 1.10 -3.72
CA LYS A 72 -45.74 2.23 -3.84
C LYS A 72 -45.23 3.49 -3.17
N ASP A 73 -44.47 3.34 -2.09
CA ASP A 73 -43.94 4.44 -1.30
C ASP A 73 -42.51 4.18 -0.79
N LEU A 74 -41.90 5.20 -0.20
CA LEU A 74 -40.53 5.15 0.33
C LEU A 74 -40.39 4.22 1.55
N ALA A 75 -41.47 4.02 2.32
CA ALA A 75 -41.44 3.19 3.52
C ALA A 75 -41.33 1.70 3.14
N GLU A 76 -42.14 1.26 2.18
CA GLU A 76 -42.10 -0.07 1.59
C GLU A 76 -40.76 -0.34 0.91
N MET A 77 -40.18 0.66 0.22
CA MET A 77 -38.83 0.54 -0.34
C MET A 77 -37.79 0.27 0.75
N LYS A 78 -37.81 1.05 1.85
CA LYS A 78 -36.85 0.87 2.96
C LYS A 78 -36.95 -0.50 3.60
N GLU A 79 -38.16 -1.01 3.79
CA GLU A 79 -38.39 -2.35 4.36
C GLU A 79 -37.82 -3.44 3.46
N LYS A 80 -38.09 -3.38 2.14
CA LYS A 80 -37.58 -4.33 1.14
C LYS A 80 -36.06 -4.26 0.93
N ILE A 81 -35.42 -3.14 1.29
CA ILE A 81 -33.96 -2.98 1.21
C ILE A 81 -33.24 -3.68 2.38
N ASN A 82 -33.87 -3.85 3.54
CA ASN A 82 -33.24 -4.44 4.72
C ASN A 82 -32.66 -5.85 4.49
N PRO A 83 -33.37 -6.80 3.82
CA PRO A 83 -32.80 -8.10 3.48
C PRO A 83 -31.59 -8.01 2.54
N LEU A 84 -31.59 -7.06 1.61
CA LEU A 84 -30.47 -6.81 0.70
C LEU A 84 -29.23 -6.34 1.47
N ILE A 85 -29.41 -5.40 2.39
CA ILE A 85 -28.35 -4.90 3.28
C ILE A 85 -27.75 -6.06 4.07
N ALA A 86 -28.58 -6.88 4.72
CA ALA A 86 -28.12 -8.01 5.51
C ALA A 86 -27.37 -9.06 4.67
N GLY A 87 -27.77 -9.26 3.41
CA GLY A 87 -27.09 -10.14 2.47
C GLY A 87 -25.69 -9.62 2.10
N VAL A 88 -25.61 -8.35 1.70
CA VAL A 88 -24.33 -7.70 1.35
C VAL A 88 -23.41 -7.65 2.57
N ALA A 89 -23.92 -7.24 3.73
CA ALA A 89 -23.15 -7.17 4.98
C ALA A 89 -22.50 -8.52 5.32
N ARG A 90 -23.28 -9.61 5.31
CA ARG A 90 -22.79 -10.96 5.63
C ARG A 90 -21.78 -11.46 4.60
N ALA A 91 -22.04 -11.26 3.31
CA ALA A 91 -21.13 -11.68 2.24
C ALA A 91 -19.78 -10.96 2.33
N GLU A 92 -19.80 -9.66 2.62
CA GLU A 92 -18.61 -8.85 2.83
C GLU A 92 -17.83 -9.28 4.07
N MET A 93 -18.52 -9.50 5.19
CA MET A 93 -17.89 -9.96 6.43
C MET A 93 -17.28 -11.36 6.30
N ALA A 94 -17.96 -12.29 5.64
CA ALA A 94 -17.44 -13.65 5.41
C ALA A 94 -16.24 -13.67 4.45
N SER A 95 -16.17 -12.71 3.53
CA SER A 95 -15.10 -12.64 2.54
C SER A 95 -13.83 -11.96 3.09
N TYR A 96 -13.95 -11.11 4.13
CA TYR A 96 -12.85 -10.29 4.62
C TYR A 96 -12.81 -10.25 6.16
N ASN A 97 -11.75 -10.82 6.76
CA ASN A 97 -11.55 -10.81 8.21
C ASN A 97 -10.81 -9.56 8.74
N ILE A 98 -10.55 -8.57 7.89
CA ILE A 98 -9.75 -7.39 8.24
C ILE A 98 -10.61 -6.13 8.18
N MET A 99 -10.76 -5.46 9.32
CA MET A 99 -11.60 -4.26 9.46
C MET A 99 -11.26 -3.13 8.49
N THR A 100 -9.97 -2.89 8.23
CA THR A 100 -9.53 -1.84 7.31
C THR A 100 -9.95 -2.15 5.87
N VAL A 101 -10.00 -3.43 5.49
CA VAL A 101 -10.48 -3.88 4.17
C VAL A 101 -11.99 -3.67 4.06
N ILE A 102 -12.76 -4.09 5.05
CA ILE A 102 -14.22 -3.88 5.10
C ILE A 102 -14.57 -2.38 5.05
N LYS A 103 -13.85 -1.55 5.81
CA LYS A 103 -14.00 -0.08 5.77
C LYS A 103 -13.74 0.50 4.38
N SER A 104 -12.63 0.12 3.73
CA SER A 104 -12.32 0.58 2.38
C SER A 104 -13.40 0.15 1.39
N ARG A 105 -13.79 -1.14 1.42
CA ARG A 105 -14.77 -1.70 0.49
C ARG A 105 -16.14 -1.04 0.60
N ARG A 106 -16.60 -0.73 1.81
CA ARG A 106 -17.82 0.05 2.00
C ARG A 106 -17.78 1.40 1.31
N THR A 107 -16.67 2.12 1.45
CA THR A 107 -16.49 3.41 0.77
C THR A 107 -16.46 3.22 -0.74
N ASP A 108 -15.76 2.19 -1.23
CA ASP A 108 -15.63 1.94 -2.66
C ASP A 108 -17.00 1.51 -3.28
N ILE A 109 -17.81 0.72 -2.56
CA ILE A 109 -19.20 0.37 -2.94
C ILE A 109 -20.08 1.63 -2.93
N LYS A 110 -19.97 2.47 -1.91
CA LYS A 110 -20.71 3.74 -1.83
C LYS A 110 -20.39 4.62 -3.03
N ASP A 111 -19.11 4.84 -3.31
CA ASP A 111 -18.65 5.70 -4.39
C ASP A 111 -19.12 5.16 -5.75
N ALA A 112 -19.04 3.84 -5.97
CA ALA A 112 -19.55 3.19 -7.18
C ALA A 112 -21.08 3.34 -7.32
N LEU A 113 -21.86 3.19 -6.24
CA LEU A 113 -23.31 3.40 -6.26
C LEU A 113 -23.67 4.85 -6.60
N TYR A 114 -22.96 5.84 -6.05
CA TYR A 114 -23.21 7.24 -6.40
C TYR A 114 -22.80 7.59 -7.84
N GLN A 115 -21.76 6.94 -8.38
CA GLN A 115 -21.44 7.07 -9.80
C GLN A 115 -22.58 6.53 -10.69
N MET A 116 -23.20 5.41 -10.31
CA MET A 116 -24.36 4.87 -11.02
C MET A 116 -25.58 5.79 -10.93
N VAL A 117 -25.87 6.36 -9.75
CA VAL A 117 -26.91 7.39 -9.58
C VAL A 117 -26.62 8.61 -10.45
N ALA A 118 -25.35 9.02 -10.57
CA ALA A 118 -24.98 10.18 -11.38
C ALA A 118 -25.31 9.99 -12.87
N SER A 119 -25.21 8.75 -13.37
CA SER A 119 -25.57 8.34 -14.74
C SER A 119 -27.05 8.03 -14.99
N GLU A 120 -27.89 8.11 -13.96
CA GLU A 120 -29.33 7.81 -14.08
C GLU A 120 -30.12 8.99 -14.67
N ILE A 121 -31.32 8.70 -15.20
CA ILE A 121 -32.27 9.71 -15.67
C ILE A 121 -32.65 10.69 -14.56
N ARG A 122 -32.90 11.95 -14.95
CA ARG A 122 -33.07 13.09 -14.02
C ARG A 122 -34.18 12.84 -12.99
N GLU A 123 -35.27 12.21 -13.40
CA GLU A 123 -36.46 11.95 -12.60
C GLU A 123 -36.24 10.87 -11.52
N LEU A 124 -35.37 9.90 -11.78
CA LEU A 124 -35.05 8.83 -10.82
C LEU A 124 -33.85 9.16 -9.92
N LYS A 125 -33.07 10.16 -10.30
CA LYS A 125 -31.80 10.51 -9.64
C LYS A 125 -31.98 10.86 -8.16
N GLU A 126 -33.00 11.65 -7.83
CA GLU A 126 -33.28 12.05 -6.45
C GLU A 126 -33.70 10.86 -5.58
N LEU A 127 -34.66 10.06 -6.07
CA LEU A 127 -35.13 8.86 -5.37
C LEU A 127 -33.99 7.86 -5.14
N MET A 128 -33.21 7.55 -6.19
CA MET A 128 -32.10 6.62 -6.10
C MET A 128 -31.00 7.12 -5.17
N SER A 129 -30.73 8.43 -5.15
CA SER A 129 -29.79 9.04 -4.18
C SER A 129 -30.24 8.80 -2.74
N VAL A 130 -31.54 8.96 -2.43
CA VAL A 130 -32.10 8.68 -1.10
C VAL A 130 -31.97 7.20 -0.75
N LEU A 131 -32.28 6.29 -1.68
CA LEU A 131 -32.19 4.85 -1.45
C LEU A 131 -30.75 4.38 -1.23
N VAL A 132 -29.79 4.89 -2.01
CA VAL A 132 -28.35 4.59 -1.83
C VAL A 132 -27.86 5.13 -0.48
N SER A 133 -28.29 6.34 -0.10
CA SER A 133 -27.93 6.93 1.19
C SER A 133 -28.48 6.11 2.37
N TYR A 134 -29.74 5.67 2.28
CA TYR A 134 -30.36 4.79 3.28
C TYR A 134 -29.65 3.43 3.35
N PHE A 135 -29.40 2.79 2.20
CA PHE A 135 -28.67 1.54 2.11
C PHE A 135 -27.30 1.64 2.80
N TYR A 136 -26.53 2.68 2.50
CA TYR A 136 -25.20 2.87 3.08
C TYR A 136 -25.26 3.11 4.59
N SER A 137 -26.20 3.93 5.06
CA SER A 137 -26.40 4.19 6.50
C SER A 137 -26.74 2.91 7.27
N GLN A 138 -27.64 2.09 6.74
CA GLN A 138 -28.01 0.83 7.36
C GLN A 138 -26.92 -0.22 7.26
N LEU A 139 -26.16 -0.27 6.16
CA LEU A 139 -24.99 -1.14 6.04
C LEU A 139 -23.94 -0.85 7.12
N LEU A 140 -23.72 0.43 7.46
CA LEU A 140 -22.87 0.82 8.58
C LEU A 140 -23.42 0.34 9.92
N SER A 141 -24.73 0.44 10.12
CA SER A 141 -25.40 -0.01 11.34
C SER A 141 -25.27 -1.53 11.53
N PHE A 142 -25.59 -2.31 10.48
CA PHE A 142 -25.51 -3.78 10.51
C PHE A 142 -24.11 -4.30 10.84
N GLN A 143 -23.07 -3.63 10.35
CA GLN A 143 -21.69 -4.04 10.58
C GLN A 143 -21.08 -3.41 11.84
N ARG A 144 -21.85 -2.69 12.66
CA ARG A 144 -21.34 -1.99 13.84
C ARG A 144 -20.82 -2.95 14.89
N ASP A 145 -21.61 -3.97 15.23
CA ASP A 145 -21.28 -4.90 16.31
C ASP A 145 -20.09 -5.78 15.94
N ASP A 146 -20.09 -6.33 14.72
CA ASP A 146 -18.93 -7.04 14.19
C ASP A 146 -17.68 -6.14 14.14
N SER A 147 -17.88 -4.84 13.82
CA SER A 147 -16.78 -3.89 13.82
C SER A 147 -16.20 -3.65 15.20
N ILE A 148 -17.03 -3.66 16.24
CA ILE A 148 -16.60 -3.57 17.63
C ILE A 148 -15.82 -4.83 17.99
N GLU A 149 -16.29 -6.02 17.61
CA GLU A 149 -15.65 -7.29 17.92
C GLU A 149 -14.26 -7.41 17.26
N ILE A 150 -14.16 -7.17 15.95
CA ILE A 150 -12.87 -7.18 15.24
C ILE A 150 -11.91 -6.15 15.85
N SER A 151 -12.41 -4.97 16.25
CA SER A 151 -11.59 -3.95 16.91
C SER A 151 -11.09 -4.41 18.29
N LYS A 152 -11.90 -5.15 19.05
CA LYS A 152 -11.47 -5.74 20.34
C LYS A 152 -10.36 -6.78 20.11
N THR A 153 -10.53 -7.67 19.13
CA THR A 153 -9.52 -8.68 18.77
C THR A 153 -8.21 -8.04 18.32
N TYR A 154 -8.28 -7.01 17.47
CA TYR A 154 -7.12 -6.23 17.08
C TYR A 154 -6.41 -5.58 18.28
N LYS A 155 -7.17 -4.91 19.17
CA LYS A 155 -6.60 -4.30 20.39
C LYS A 155 -5.93 -5.32 21.29
N LYS A 156 -6.50 -6.51 21.45
CA LYS A 156 -5.89 -7.61 22.21
C LYS A 156 -4.56 -8.05 21.58
N GLY A 157 -4.53 -8.24 20.25
CA GLY A 157 -3.30 -8.61 19.53
C GLY A 157 -2.19 -7.56 19.64
N VAL A 158 -2.51 -6.27 19.52
CA VAL A 158 -1.53 -5.19 19.70
C VAL A 158 -1.02 -5.12 21.13
N LYS A 159 -1.88 -5.30 22.14
CA LYS A 159 -1.46 -5.35 23.55
C LYS A 159 -0.48 -6.48 23.82
N GLY A 160 -0.71 -7.67 23.27
CA GLY A 160 0.22 -8.80 23.37
C GLY A 160 1.59 -8.47 22.76
N LYS A 161 1.60 -7.91 21.54
CA LYS A 161 2.86 -7.52 20.87
C LYS A 161 3.68 -6.46 21.61
N ASN A 162 3.05 -5.60 22.40
CA ASN A 162 3.78 -4.61 23.21
C ASN A 162 4.52 -5.25 24.40
N GLN A 163 4.09 -6.44 24.83
CA GLN A 163 4.76 -7.23 25.86
C GLN A 163 5.89 -8.06 25.24
N ASP A 164 5.70 -8.57 24.03
CA ASP A 164 6.69 -9.36 23.27
C ASP A 164 7.69 -8.47 22.52
N LYS A 165 8.50 -7.69 23.25
CA LYS A 165 9.54 -6.86 22.64
C LYS A 165 10.70 -7.72 22.12
N ALA A 166 10.95 -7.65 20.81
CA ALA A 166 12.15 -8.25 20.22
C ALA A 166 13.35 -7.32 20.38
N SER A 167 14.48 -7.84 20.85
CA SER A 167 15.76 -7.13 20.83
C SER A 167 16.28 -7.06 19.40
N ILE A 168 16.53 -5.84 18.89
CA ILE A 168 17.07 -5.62 17.55
C ILE A 168 18.55 -5.22 17.68
N ASN A 169 19.44 -5.88 16.92
CA ASN A 169 20.82 -5.43 16.80
C ASN A 169 20.88 -4.21 15.86
N ILE A 170 20.76 -3.02 16.44
CA ILE A 170 20.73 -1.75 15.71
C ILE A 170 22.05 -1.49 14.98
N GLY A 171 23.19 -1.83 15.59
CA GLY A 171 24.51 -1.55 15.03
C GLY A 171 24.72 -2.22 13.67
N ARG A 172 24.37 -3.51 13.56
CA ARG A 172 24.45 -4.24 12.29
C ARG A 172 23.53 -3.64 11.23
N LEU A 173 22.28 -3.36 11.59
CA LEU A 173 21.30 -2.81 10.66
C LEU A 173 21.73 -1.43 10.11
N VAL A 174 22.23 -0.55 10.98
CA VAL A 174 22.69 0.78 10.59
C VAL A 174 23.93 0.70 9.71
N ASN A 175 24.87 -0.20 10.00
CA ASN A 175 26.05 -0.40 9.17
C ASN A 175 25.67 -0.94 7.78
N ASP A 176 24.80 -1.95 7.70
CA ASP A 176 24.34 -2.52 6.43
C ASP A 176 23.65 -1.44 5.55
N CYS A 177 22.85 -0.56 6.17
CA CYS A 177 22.24 0.57 5.48
C CYS A 177 23.27 1.61 5.03
N ARG A 178 24.24 1.95 5.88
CA ARG A 178 25.32 2.89 5.54
C ARG A 178 26.15 2.38 4.36
N ASP A 179 26.54 1.10 4.39
CA ASP A 179 27.30 0.48 3.31
C ASP A 179 26.50 0.48 2.01
N THR A 180 25.19 0.20 2.09
CA THR A 180 24.30 0.27 0.92
C THR A 180 24.21 1.68 0.35
N LEU A 181 24.11 2.72 1.19
CA LEU A 181 24.05 4.11 0.74
C LEU A 181 25.38 4.58 0.13
N ASN A 182 26.51 4.21 0.74
CA ASN A 182 27.84 4.52 0.21
C ASN A 182 28.03 3.92 -1.19
N LYS A 183 27.61 2.65 -1.39
CA LYS A 183 27.63 2.01 -2.71
C LYS A 183 26.87 2.79 -3.78
N VAL A 184 25.71 3.37 -3.43
CA VAL A 184 24.96 4.22 -4.37
C VAL A 184 25.76 5.46 -4.75
N ILE A 185 26.42 6.10 -3.78
CA ILE A 185 27.22 7.31 -3.99
C ILE A 185 28.47 7.02 -4.81
N ASP A 186 29.11 5.88 -4.55
CA ASP A 186 30.30 5.41 -5.27
C ASP A 186 29.96 4.94 -6.70
N GLY A 187 28.69 4.97 -7.09
CA GLY A 187 28.22 4.61 -8.43
C GLY A 187 28.06 3.10 -8.65
N GLU A 188 28.14 2.29 -7.59
CA GLU A 188 27.82 0.88 -7.65
C GLU A 188 26.30 0.66 -7.82
N GLU A 189 25.92 -0.57 -8.17
CA GLU A 189 24.51 -0.95 -8.32
C GLU A 189 24.04 -1.92 -7.21
N PRO A 190 23.85 -1.45 -5.96
CA PRO A 190 23.32 -2.30 -4.91
C PRO A 190 21.87 -2.69 -5.18
N HIS A 191 21.42 -3.83 -4.63
CA HIS A 191 20.05 -4.29 -4.82
C HIS A 191 19.03 -3.24 -4.33
N TRP A 192 18.10 -2.86 -5.20
CA TRP A 192 17.15 -1.76 -4.97
C TRP A 192 16.35 -1.90 -3.66
N ALA A 193 15.99 -3.13 -3.29
CA ALA A 193 15.27 -3.41 -2.04
C ALA A 193 16.06 -2.96 -0.81
N LYS A 194 17.38 -3.15 -0.79
CA LYS A 194 18.25 -2.69 0.31
C LYS A 194 18.33 -1.16 0.34
N VAL A 195 18.38 -0.52 -0.83
CA VAL A 195 18.36 0.95 -0.94
C VAL A 195 17.04 1.52 -0.40
N SER A 196 15.91 0.90 -0.75
CA SER A 196 14.59 1.28 -0.21
C SER A 196 14.50 1.11 1.31
N ILE A 197 15.00 -0.01 1.84
CA ILE A 197 15.07 -0.25 3.29
C ILE A 197 15.95 0.80 3.97
N ALA A 198 17.13 1.10 3.42
CA ALA A 198 18.03 2.11 3.96
C ALA A 198 17.39 3.51 3.97
N PHE A 199 16.69 3.87 2.90
CA PHE A 199 15.95 5.14 2.83
C PHE A 199 14.80 5.18 3.86
N ALA A 200 14.01 4.11 3.96
CA ALA A 200 12.91 4.02 4.92
C ALA A 200 13.41 4.05 6.37
N LEU A 201 14.52 3.38 6.68
CA LEU A 201 15.16 3.43 7.99
C LEU A 201 15.72 4.83 8.28
N GLY A 202 16.33 5.45 7.28
CA GLY A 202 16.94 6.78 7.37
C GLY A 202 15.94 7.90 7.63
N THR A 203 14.71 7.77 7.14
CA THR A 203 13.67 8.83 7.18
C THR A 203 12.46 8.47 8.06
N GLY A 204 12.35 7.21 8.47
CA GLY A 204 11.17 6.66 9.17
C GLY A 204 9.88 6.71 8.34
N ARG A 205 9.97 6.88 7.02
CA ARG A 205 8.79 7.01 6.13
C ARG A 205 8.22 5.65 5.73
N ARG A 206 6.93 5.64 5.40
CA ARG A 206 6.22 4.43 4.96
C ARG A 206 6.63 4.07 3.54
N MET A 207 6.55 2.78 3.21
CA MET A 207 6.81 2.28 1.86
C MET A 207 6.06 3.05 0.74
N VAL A 208 4.80 3.41 0.96
CA VAL A 208 4.00 4.21 0.00
C VAL A 208 4.47 5.66 -0.14
N GLU A 209 5.07 6.22 0.89
CA GLU A 209 5.68 7.55 0.85
C GLU A 209 7.02 7.48 0.09
N VAL A 210 7.84 6.46 0.34
CA VAL A 210 9.11 6.26 -0.38
C VAL A 210 8.88 6.03 -1.88
N HIS A 211 7.99 5.10 -2.23
CA HIS A 211 7.86 4.62 -3.60
C HIS A 211 6.81 5.35 -4.44
N VAL A 212 6.01 6.26 -3.87
CA VAL A 212 4.93 6.93 -4.62
C VAL A 212 4.72 8.38 -4.20
N LEU A 213 4.29 8.61 -2.96
CA LEU A 213 3.67 9.88 -2.59
C LEU A 213 4.67 10.94 -2.11
N GLY A 214 5.78 10.50 -1.53
CA GLY A 214 6.71 11.35 -0.79
C GLY A 214 7.54 12.23 -1.70
N GLN A 215 7.58 13.51 -1.38
CA GLN A 215 8.53 14.46 -1.94
C GLN A 215 9.51 14.87 -0.85
N PHE A 216 10.79 14.94 -1.20
CA PHE A 216 11.88 15.16 -0.26
C PHE A 216 12.81 16.23 -0.79
N LYS A 217 13.16 17.21 0.04
CA LYS A 217 14.12 18.26 -0.29
C LYS A 217 15.10 18.44 0.86
N VAL A 218 16.39 18.60 0.55
CA VAL A 218 17.41 18.86 1.57
C VAL A 218 17.20 20.22 2.20
N THR A 219 17.11 20.26 3.53
CA THR A 219 17.05 21.50 4.34
C THR A 219 18.21 21.62 5.32
N GLY A 220 18.93 20.52 5.61
CA GLY A 220 20.16 20.51 6.40
C GLY A 220 20.93 19.21 6.22
N GLU A 221 22.08 19.08 6.89
CA GLU A 221 22.95 17.88 6.75
C GLU A 221 22.22 16.59 7.14
N TYR A 222 21.42 16.60 8.20
CA TYR A 222 20.61 15.47 8.67
C TYR A 222 19.11 15.84 8.74
N GLN A 223 18.65 16.66 7.80
CA GLN A 223 17.27 17.12 7.74
C GLN A 223 16.75 17.17 6.30
N LEU A 224 15.51 16.71 6.13
CA LEU A 224 14.76 16.79 4.88
C LEU A 224 13.43 17.50 5.11
N HIS A 225 13.03 18.36 4.19
CA HIS A 225 11.64 18.77 4.05
C HIS A 225 10.85 17.66 3.37
N PHE A 226 9.72 17.25 3.97
CA PHE A 226 8.90 16.15 3.49
C PHE A 226 7.46 16.59 3.25
N SER A 227 6.90 16.19 2.11
CA SER A 227 5.47 16.26 1.82
C SER A 227 4.94 14.97 1.21
N GLY A 228 3.61 14.82 1.16
CA GLY A 228 2.95 13.60 0.67
C GLY A 228 2.70 12.53 1.75
N GLN A 229 2.48 12.95 2.99
CA GLN A 229 2.15 12.08 4.12
C GLN A 229 0.94 11.18 3.79
N ALA A 230 1.11 9.86 3.97
CA ALA A 230 -0.01 8.93 3.82
C ALA A 230 -0.88 8.86 5.09
N LYS A 231 -2.10 8.34 4.93
CA LYS A 231 -3.09 8.13 6.00
C LYS A 231 -3.56 9.42 6.70
N THR A 232 -3.70 10.52 5.97
CA THR A 232 -4.19 11.81 6.47
C THR A 232 -5.72 11.96 6.50
N ARG A 233 -6.48 10.98 5.96
CA ARG A 233 -7.95 11.05 5.90
C ARG A 233 -8.56 11.23 7.30
N GLY A 234 -9.25 12.36 7.51
CA GLY A 234 -10.00 12.68 8.73
C GLY A 234 -9.15 13.23 9.87
N ALA A 235 -7.88 13.58 9.62
CA ALA A 235 -7.05 14.29 10.58
C ALA A 235 -7.14 15.80 10.32
N GLU A 236 -8.03 16.49 11.04
CA GLU A 236 -7.98 17.95 11.12
C GLU A 236 -6.59 18.38 11.61
N GLY A 237 -5.91 19.24 10.85
CA GLY A 237 -4.56 19.71 11.18
C GLY A 237 -3.41 18.79 10.77
N ALA A 238 -3.64 17.78 9.92
CA ALA A 238 -2.53 17.05 9.30
C ALA A 238 -1.67 18.02 8.48
N LYS A 239 -0.42 18.23 8.91
CA LYS A 239 0.55 19.05 8.16
C LYS A 239 0.76 18.42 6.78
N GLU A 240 0.54 19.22 5.75
CA GLU A 240 0.76 18.81 4.36
C GLU A 240 2.26 18.61 4.10
N GLU A 241 3.09 19.49 4.67
CA GLU A 241 4.55 19.48 4.55
C GLU A 241 5.21 19.86 5.88
N TYR A 242 6.39 19.28 6.17
CA TYR A 242 7.16 19.57 7.39
C TYR A 242 8.59 19.02 7.29
N ASP A 243 9.49 19.59 8.08
CA ASP A 243 10.86 19.07 8.19
C ASP A 243 10.91 17.81 9.07
N ILE A 244 11.70 16.83 8.61
CA ILE A 244 11.97 15.57 9.28
C ILE A 244 13.47 15.42 9.53
N PRO A 245 13.87 14.90 10.71
CA PRO A 245 15.25 14.51 10.95
C PRO A 245 15.57 13.22 10.17
N THR A 246 16.85 13.04 9.82
CA THR A 246 17.33 11.84 9.15
C THR A 246 18.46 11.16 9.93
N LEU A 247 18.55 9.84 9.85
CA LEU A 247 19.60 9.05 10.51
C LEU A 247 20.93 9.08 9.73
N PHE A 248 20.86 9.25 8.41
CA PHE A 248 22.00 9.37 7.50
C PHE A 248 22.00 10.77 6.88
N PRO A 249 23.14 11.24 6.33
CA PRO A 249 23.19 12.55 5.70
C PRO A 249 22.12 12.66 4.60
N ALA A 250 21.39 13.76 4.61
CA ALA A 250 20.24 14.02 3.75
C ALA A 250 20.61 13.91 2.26
N SER A 251 21.80 14.33 1.88
CA SER A 251 22.32 14.19 0.52
C SER A 251 22.41 12.72 0.07
N GLN A 252 22.86 11.82 0.95
CA GLN A 252 22.93 10.38 0.65
C GLN A 252 21.53 9.78 0.44
N LEU A 253 20.56 10.24 1.23
CA LEU A 253 19.18 9.78 1.11
C LEU A 253 18.52 10.28 -0.17
N ILE A 254 18.79 11.51 -0.59
CA ILE A 254 18.32 12.00 -1.90
C ILE A 254 18.94 11.19 -3.04
N ALA A 255 20.24 10.91 -3.01
CA ALA A 255 20.88 10.06 -4.02
C ALA A 255 20.27 8.63 -4.07
N ALA A 256 19.93 8.07 -2.91
CA ALA A 256 19.21 6.79 -2.83
C ALA A 256 17.80 6.86 -3.44
N LEU A 257 17.08 7.96 -3.25
CA LEU A 257 15.76 8.16 -3.84
C LEU A 257 15.84 8.29 -5.37
N GLU A 258 16.81 9.06 -5.87
CA GLU A 258 17.10 9.20 -7.31
C GLU A 258 17.50 7.85 -7.93
N TYR A 259 18.29 7.05 -7.22
CA TYR A 259 18.63 5.69 -7.62
C TYR A 259 17.39 4.81 -7.77
N LEU A 260 16.46 4.85 -6.80
CA LEU A 260 15.20 4.10 -6.88
C LEU A 260 14.35 4.55 -8.06
N GLU A 261 14.32 5.85 -8.35
CA GLU A 261 13.61 6.42 -9.49
C GLU A 261 14.21 5.92 -10.82
N LYS A 262 15.53 5.99 -10.96
CA LYS A 262 16.27 5.48 -12.13
C LYS A 262 16.04 3.98 -12.37
N LYS A 263 15.83 3.19 -11.31
CA LYS A 263 15.53 1.75 -11.40
C LYS A 263 14.05 1.44 -11.61
N GLU A 264 13.22 2.43 -11.94
CA GLU A 264 11.77 2.29 -12.09
C GLU A 264 11.09 1.74 -10.82
N ARG A 265 11.66 2.02 -9.65
CA ARG A 265 11.14 1.59 -8.34
C ARG A 265 10.33 2.68 -7.65
N ARG A 266 9.87 3.70 -8.38
CA ARG A 266 8.83 4.63 -7.93
C ARG A 266 7.63 4.56 -8.88
N LEU A 267 6.43 4.37 -8.35
CA LEU A 267 5.21 4.30 -9.15
C LEU A 267 4.60 5.69 -9.31
N ASP A 268 3.87 5.88 -10.39
CA ASP A 268 3.03 7.06 -10.60
C ASP A 268 1.93 7.13 -9.52
N ALA A 269 1.74 8.32 -8.95
CA ALA A 269 0.69 8.60 -7.98
C ALA A 269 -0.71 8.27 -8.51
N GLU A 270 -0.96 8.40 -9.81
CA GLU A 270 -2.24 8.06 -10.44
C GLU A 270 -2.55 6.56 -10.34
N ILE A 271 -1.53 5.70 -10.40
CA ILE A 271 -1.71 4.24 -10.22
C ILE A 271 -2.18 3.96 -8.78
N GLN A 272 -1.57 4.61 -7.79
CA GLN A 272 -1.92 4.45 -6.39
C GLN A 272 -3.28 5.10 -6.04
N LYS A 273 -3.71 6.14 -6.75
CA LYS A 273 -5.06 6.72 -6.65
C LYS A 273 -6.12 5.73 -7.15
N ARG A 274 -5.87 5.07 -8.28
CA ARG A 274 -6.77 4.06 -8.87
C ARG A 274 -6.80 2.77 -8.04
N ASP A 275 -5.65 2.36 -7.50
CA ASP A 275 -5.52 1.16 -6.69
C ASP A 275 -4.74 1.44 -5.41
N ARG A 276 -5.46 1.49 -4.28
CA ARG A 276 -4.90 1.77 -2.95
C ARG A 276 -3.88 0.72 -2.49
N LEU A 277 -3.83 -0.45 -3.12
CA LEU A 277 -2.89 -1.51 -2.77
C LEU A 277 -1.69 -1.56 -3.71
N ALA A 278 -1.61 -0.75 -4.77
CA ALA A 278 -0.61 -0.87 -5.83
C ALA A 278 0.82 -0.97 -5.30
N THR A 279 1.21 -0.06 -4.41
CA THR A 279 2.54 -0.09 -3.77
C THR A 279 2.79 -1.39 -3.01
N ASN A 280 1.83 -1.85 -2.20
CA ASN A 280 1.98 -3.08 -1.40
C ASN A 280 2.19 -4.31 -2.29
N ARG A 281 1.57 -4.34 -3.47
CA ARG A 281 1.74 -5.43 -4.43
C ARG A 281 3.13 -5.40 -5.06
N ALA A 282 3.53 -4.22 -5.53
CA ALA A 282 4.75 -4.05 -6.30
C ALA A 282 5.98 -4.31 -5.43
N PHE A 283 5.96 -3.88 -4.16
CA PHE A 283 7.17 -3.86 -3.34
C PHE A 283 7.05 -4.64 -2.03
N GLY A 284 5.84 -4.89 -1.52
CA GLY A 284 5.66 -5.45 -0.18
C GLY A 284 6.31 -6.82 0.02
N MET A 285 6.18 -7.72 -0.94
CA MET A 285 6.77 -9.07 -0.85
C MET A 285 8.31 -9.02 -0.98
N ALA A 286 8.82 -8.27 -1.95
CA ALA A 286 10.25 -8.13 -2.20
C ALA A 286 10.97 -7.52 -0.98
N LEU A 287 10.43 -6.45 -0.41
CA LEU A 287 11.00 -5.79 0.77
C LEU A 287 10.93 -6.67 2.03
N SER A 288 9.84 -7.43 2.20
CA SER A 288 9.72 -8.38 3.33
C SER A 288 10.77 -9.50 3.23
N ARG A 289 11.02 -10.02 2.02
CA ARG A 289 12.06 -11.03 1.78
C ARG A 289 13.46 -10.47 2.00
N ALA A 290 13.71 -9.23 1.58
CA ALA A 290 15.00 -8.57 1.76
C ALA A 290 15.36 -8.33 3.23
N MET A 291 14.37 -8.16 4.12
CA MET A 291 14.57 -8.04 5.56
C MET A 291 14.76 -9.38 6.29
N SER A 292 14.39 -10.49 5.64
CA SER A 292 14.43 -11.83 6.25
C SER A 292 15.75 -12.58 5.99
N LYS A 293 16.63 -12.02 5.15
CA LYS A 293 17.95 -12.55 4.78
C LYS A 293 19.04 -11.74 5.47
#